data_AF-A0A2S8RTR5-F1
#
_entry.id   AF-A0A2S8RTR5-F1
#
_cell.length_a   1.000
_cell.length_b   1.000
_cell.length_c   1.000
_cell.angle_alpha   90.00
_cell.angle_beta   90.00
_cell.angle_gamma   90.00
#
_symmetry.space_group_name_H-M   'P 1'
#
loop_
_entity.id
_entity.type
_entity.pdbx_description
1 polymer ?
#
loop_
_entity_poly.entity_id
_entity_poly.type
_entity_poly.pdbx_seq_one_letter_code
_entity_poly.pdbx_strand_id
1 'polypeptide(L)'
;MTSNLADAQPTSLWGRAPLWRWCFSAAVLLSLAVVCFPPKWRVVDVKPLPPVPEAVAYNSQQNAAVTRTAAAGIPASAVKPVATAPVQASANAVQVQKQAVNPRKSSAATVAAAKAPVTAQISMATPDAPSKDPSGLDRAFLGRTYRQSIAVEGFNLPLPPGQWAVLANSSIHLRGASGVAYFLGRIENRKLVGAIRLFALHSSEQPGAGFPAANGCRNNNPDLNYLFLESVTPSGHQACWLINNYFTPPLQQWADRTVKIGGLDRAAAGDLSAKGVTYPQDLVDIRFTRAETWGMLEVSYLFDPELEGISSGTALSAHESDWHAPNAPRFPDKVAYLAKMREWGEAFWPKFQQAFESGKPPSVPAEP
;
A
#
# COMPACT_ATOMS: atom_id res chain seq x y z
N MET A 1 62.24 -42.49 45.24
CA MET A 1 61.23 -41.46 45.56
C MET A 1 59.91 -41.92 44.95
N THR A 2 59.06 -42.49 45.79
CA THR A 2 57.73 -43.03 45.47
C THR A 2 56.71 -41.91 45.61
N SER A 3 56.16 -41.43 44.48
CA SER A 3 55.07 -40.44 44.50
C SER A 3 53.72 -41.15 44.57
N ASN A 4 53.00 -40.88 45.66
CA ASN A 4 51.65 -41.31 45.96
C ASN A 4 50.65 -40.73 44.94
N LEU A 5 49.99 -41.58 44.18
CA LEU A 5 48.73 -41.28 43.48
C LEU A 5 47.59 -41.44 44.49
N ALA A 6 47.13 -40.33 45.04
CA ALA A 6 45.95 -40.31 45.90
C ALA A 6 44.67 -40.28 45.05
N ASP A 7 43.73 -41.16 45.39
CA ASP A 7 42.40 -41.30 44.82
C ASP A 7 41.61 -39.99 44.83
N ALA A 8 41.34 -39.45 43.64
CA ALA A 8 40.37 -38.37 43.45
C ALA A 8 38.96 -38.97 43.39
N GLN A 9 38.18 -38.81 44.46
CA GLN A 9 36.74 -39.12 44.47
C GLN A 9 36.02 -38.36 43.35
N PRO A 10 35.19 -39.03 42.52
CA PRO A 10 34.48 -38.39 41.43
C PRO A 10 33.44 -37.42 42.00
N THR A 11 33.75 -36.13 41.97
CA THR A 11 32.76 -35.09 42.27
C THR A 11 31.68 -35.12 41.19
N SER A 12 30.50 -35.60 41.58
CA SER A 12 29.31 -35.66 40.74
C SER A 12 29.09 -34.32 40.03
N LEU A 13 28.98 -34.35 38.70
CA LEU A 13 28.68 -33.20 37.83
C LEU A 13 27.48 -32.37 38.33
N TRP A 14 26.58 -33.01 39.09
CA TRP A 14 25.41 -32.37 39.70
C TRP A 14 25.72 -31.40 40.84
N GLY A 15 26.95 -31.38 41.37
CA GLY A 15 27.35 -30.47 42.44
C GLY A 15 27.72 -29.07 41.98
N ARG A 16 28.02 -28.86 40.70
CA ARG A 16 28.60 -27.60 40.19
C ARG A 16 27.61 -26.63 39.52
N ALA A 17 26.34 -26.99 39.40
CA ALA A 17 25.36 -26.20 38.68
C ALA A 17 24.11 -25.88 39.54
N PRO A 18 24.24 -25.10 40.63
CA PRO A 18 23.10 -24.70 41.45
C PRO A 18 22.05 -23.90 40.65
N LEU A 19 22.48 -23.18 39.61
CA LEU A 19 21.60 -22.44 38.71
C LEU A 19 20.64 -23.36 37.95
N TRP A 20 21.11 -24.51 37.48
CA TRP A 20 20.29 -25.49 36.76
C TRP A 20 19.21 -26.12 37.64
N ARG A 21 19.53 -26.37 38.92
CA ARG A 21 18.54 -26.85 39.90
C ARG A 21 17.44 -25.82 40.12
N TRP A 22 17.81 -24.54 40.22
CA TRP A 22 16.85 -23.46 40.35
C TRP A 22 15.95 -23.32 39.12
N CYS A 23 16.52 -23.35 37.91
CA CYS A 23 15.76 -23.29 36.67
C CYS A 23 14.77 -24.47 36.54
N PHE A 24 15.21 -25.69 36.87
CA PHE A 24 14.35 -26.87 36.80
C PHE A 24 13.21 -26.80 37.83
N SER A 25 13.51 -26.44 39.08
CA SER A 25 12.49 -26.24 40.13
C SER A 25 11.49 -25.14 39.76
N ALA A 26 11.95 -24.03 39.19
CA ALA A 26 11.07 -22.95 38.71
C ALA A 26 10.16 -23.42 37.56
N ALA A 27 10.68 -24.20 36.61
CA ALA A 27 9.90 -24.74 35.51
C ALA A 27 8.81 -25.71 36.00
N VAL A 28 9.14 -26.58 36.97
CA VAL A 28 8.19 -27.51 37.60
C VAL A 28 7.11 -26.75 38.35
N LEU A 29 7.47 -25.74 39.15
CA LEU A 29 6.51 -24.91 39.89
C LEU A 29 5.58 -24.12 38.98
N LEU A 30 6.09 -23.54 37.89
CA LEU A 30 5.27 -22.84 36.89
C LEU A 30 4.30 -23.80 36.19
N SER A 31 4.74 -25.01 35.87
CA SER A 31 3.88 -26.03 35.26
C SER A 31 2.77 -26.46 36.21
N LEU A 32 3.11 -26.68 37.49
CA LEU A 32 2.13 -26.98 38.54
C LEU A 32 1.13 -25.83 38.74
N ALA A 33 1.61 -24.58 38.70
CA ALA A 33 0.76 -23.40 38.78
C ALA A 33 -0.24 -23.31 37.62
N VAL A 34 0.18 -23.60 36.38
CA VAL A 34 -0.72 -23.60 35.21
C VAL A 34 -1.77 -24.71 35.31
N VAL A 35 -1.43 -25.87 35.88
CA VAL A 35 -2.38 -26.98 36.06
C VAL A 35 -3.36 -26.72 37.20
N CYS A 36 -2.89 -26.21 38.34
CA CYS A 36 -3.73 -25.91 39.50
C CYS A 36 -4.57 -24.64 39.32
N PHE A 37 -4.07 -23.68 38.54
CA PHE A 37 -4.74 -22.44 38.20
C PHE A 37 -4.80 -22.31 36.68
N PRO A 38 -5.63 -23.13 36.01
CA PRO A 38 -5.79 -23.03 34.56
C PRO A 38 -6.15 -21.58 34.24
N PRO A 39 -5.38 -20.89 33.38
CA PRO A 39 -5.71 -19.54 33.00
C PRO A 39 -7.15 -19.58 32.48
N LYS A 40 -8.00 -18.67 32.97
CA LYS A 40 -9.30 -18.42 32.35
C LYS A 40 -9.03 -17.79 30.98
N TRP A 41 -8.63 -18.61 30.01
CA TRP A 41 -8.68 -18.24 28.61
C TRP A 41 -10.11 -17.79 28.38
N ARG A 42 -10.30 -16.50 28.17
CA ARG A 42 -11.61 -15.96 27.83
C ARG A 42 -12.11 -16.81 26.68
N VAL A 43 -13.21 -17.51 26.90
CA VAL A 43 -14.01 -18.06 25.81
C VAL A 43 -14.37 -16.83 24.99
N VAL A 44 -13.67 -16.64 23.88
CA VAL A 44 -14.10 -15.69 22.87
C VAL A 44 -15.38 -16.31 22.34
N ASP A 45 -16.53 -15.78 22.76
CA ASP A 45 -17.83 -16.14 22.22
C ASP A 45 -17.78 -15.87 20.71
N VAL A 46 -17.45 -16.90 19.94
CA VAL A 46 -17.56 -16.87 18.49
C VAL A 46 -19.05 -17.00 18.19
N LYS A 47 -19.73 -15.86 18.18
CA LYS A 47 -21.13 -15.77 17.76
C LYS A 47 -21.21 -16.19 16.30
N PRO A 48 -21.95 -17.26 15.93
CA PRO A 48 -22.10 -17.63 14.54
C PRO A 48 -22.82 -16.50 13.79
N LEU A 49 -22.27 -16.13 12.64
CA LEU A 49 -22.84 -15.10 11.77
C LEU A 49 -24.22 -15.56 11.26
N PRO A 50 -25.20 -14.65 11.13
CA PRO A 50 -26.51 -14.98 10.59
C PRO A 50 -26.40 -15.41 9.11
N PRO A 51 -27.28 -16.31 8.64
CA PRO A 51 -27.29 -16.75 7.26
C PRO A 51 -27.65 -15.59 6.32
N VAL A 52 -26.88 -15.46 5.23
CA VAL A 52 -27.07 -14.44 4.19
C VAL A 52 -28.21 -14.89 3.26
N PRO A 53 -29.19 -14.02 2.93
CA PRO A 53 -30.30 -14.36 2.05
C PRO A 53 -29.85 -14.64 0.61
N GLU A 54 -30.53 -15.59 -0.01
CA GLU A 54 -30.26 -16.18 -1.31
C GLU A 54 -30.53 -15.21 -2.48
N ALA A 55 -29.52 -15.09 -3.34
CA ALA A 55 -29.45 -14.58 -4.71
C ALA A 55 -30.54 -13.62 -5.26
N VAL A 56 -30.11 -12.41 -5.64
CA VAL A 56 -30.71 -11.64 -6.73
C VAL A 56 -29.90 -11.92 -8.00
N ALA A 57 -30.51 -12.64 -8.95
CA ALA A 57 -29.94 -12.91 -10.27
C ALA A 57 -29.84 -11.61 -11.09
N TYR A 58 -28.66 -11.33 -11.65
CA TYR A 58 -28.45 -10.18 -12.54
C TYR A 58 -28.45 -10.64 -14.00
N ASN A 59 -29.43 -10.17 -14.78
CA ASN A 59 -29.50 -10.33 -16.23
C ASN A 59 -28.58 -9.32 -16.91
N SER A 60 -27.59 -9.78 -17.67
CA SER A 60 -26.77 -8.90 -18.53
C SER A 60 -27.43 -8.75 -19.90
N GLN A 61 -27.74 -7.50 -20.28
CA GLN A 61 -28.23 -7.18 -21.63
C GLN A 61 -27.12 -7.35 -22.66
N GLN A 62 -27.46 -8.05 -23.75
CA GLN A 62 -26.65 -8.28 -24.95
C GLN A 62 -26.32 -6.95 -25.68
N ASN A 63 -25.04 -6.77 -26.02
CA ASN A 63 -24.59 -5.70 -26.90
C ASN A 63 -24.96 -5.99 -28.36
N ALA A 64 -25.62 -5.03 -29.01
CA ALA A 64 -25.85 -5.03 -30.46
C ALA A 64 -24.57 -4.64 -31.22
N ALA A 65 -24.27 -5.40 -32.27
CA ALA A 65 -23.15 -5.20 -33.16
C ALA A 65 -23.34 -3.97 -34.07
N VAL A 66 -22.30 -3.15 -34.22
CA VAL A 66 -22.22 -2.09 -35.23
C VAL A 66 -21.37 -2.59 -36.40
N THR A 67 -22.01 -2.76 -37.55
CA THR A 67 -21.41 -3.14 -38.83
C THR A 67 -20.73 -1.92 -39.47
N ARG A 68 -19.44 -2.03 -39.83
CA ARG A 68 -18.72 -1.05 -40.66
C ARG A 68 -18.82 -1.43 -42.13
N THR A 69 -19.27 -0.49 -42.96
CA THR A 69 -19.19 -0.57 -44.43
C THR A 69 -17.94 0.17 -44.91
N ALA A 70 -17.14 -0.48 -45.74
CA ALA A 70 -15.97 0.08 -46.41
C ALA A 70 -16.37 0.79 -47.71
N ALA A 71 -15.70 1.89 -48.04
CA ALA A 71 -15.74 2.49 -49.37
C ALA A 71 -14.31 2.86 -49.81
N ALA A 72 -13.96 2.43 -51.01
CA ALA A 72 -12.72 2.67 -51.71
C ALA A 72 -12.79 3.96 -52.55
N GLY A 73 -11.63 4.59 -52.81
CA GLY A 73 -11.51 5.62 -53.84
C GLY A 73 -10.27 6.52 -53.70
N ILE A 74 -9.25 6.25 -54.51
CA ILE A 74 -8.06 7.06 -54.86
C ILE A 74 -8.42 7.81 -56.17
N PRO A 75 -7.99 9.07 -56.48
CA PRO A 75 -6.64 9.31 -57.00
C PRO A 75 -5.95 10.67 -56.78
N ALA A 76 -4.69 10.65 -57.20
CA ALA A 76 -3.57 11.55 -57.00
C ALA A 76 -3.61 12.90 -57.77
N SER A 77 -2.84 13.86 -57.28
CA SER A 77 -2.10 14.92 -58.01
C SER A 77 -1.14 15.61 -57.01
N ALA A 78 0.19 15.55 -57.16
CA ALA A 78 1.07 16.33 -58.05
C ALA A 78 1.68 17.60 -57.39
N VAL A 79 2.91 17.43 -56.90
CA VAL A 79 4.12 18.32 -56.94
C VAL A 79 3.99 19.85 -56.85
N LYS A 80 4.62 20.45 -55.82
CA LYS A 80 5.76 21.40 -55.96
C LYS A 80 6.43 21.77 -54.62
N PRO A 81 7.77 21.82 -54.54
CA PRO A 81 8.51 22.42 -53.41
C PRO A 81 8.81 23.90 -53.71
N VAL A 82 9.14 24.70 -52.69
CA VAL A 82 10.17 25.78 -52.70
C VAL A 82 10.17 26.61 -51.40
N ALA A 83 11.40 26.95 -50.99
CA ALA A 83 11.89 28.10 -50.22
C ALA A 83 11.78 28.18 -48.68
N THR A 84 12.99 28.20 -48.14
CA THR A 84 13.51 28.64 -46.85
C THR A 84 13.33 30.13 -46.53
N ALA A 85 13.45 30.44 -45.23
CA ALA A 85 14.04 31.65 -44.60
C ALA A 85 13.04 32.60 -43.85
N PRO A 86 13.52 33.49 -42.95
CA PRO A 86 13.33 33.29 -41.50
C PRO A 86 12.80 34.52 -40.73
N VAL A 87 12.55 34.35 -39.42
CA VAL A 87 12.51 35.35 -38.33
C VAL A 87 11.62 36.58 -38.52
N GLN A 88 10.60 36.69 -37.66
CA GLN A 88 10.27 37.98 -37.04
C GLN A 88 9.59 37.76 -35.68
N ALA A 89 10.29 38.20 -34.63
CA ALA A 89 9.72 38.46 -33.33
C ALA A 89 8.75 39.64 -33.45
N SER A 90 7.58 39.52 -32.81
CA SER A 90 6.72 40.67 -32.53
C SER A 90 6.02 40.44 -31.21
N ALA A 91 6.45 41.24 -30.23
CA ALA A 91 5.72 41.50 -29.01
C ALA A 91 4.33 42.02 -29.36
N ASN A 92 3.29 41.46 -28.74
CA ASN A 92 1.97 42.07 -28.75
C ASN A 92 1.34 41.99 -27.37
N ALA A 93 1.35 43.18 -26.76
CA ALA A 93 0.25 43.84 -26.08
C ALA A 93 -0.81 42.96 -25.40
N VAL A 94 -0.77 43.08 -24.07
CA VAL A 94 -1.88 42.85 -23.14
C VAL A 94 -3.16 43.52 -23.65
N GLN A 95 -4.18 42.71 -23.95
CA GLN A 95 -5.57 43.16 -23.97
C GLN A 95 -6.36 42.43 -22.89
N VAL A 96 -6.75 43.20 -21.88
CA VAL A 96 -7.70 42.83 -20.84
C VAL A 96 -9.10 42.83 -21.46
N GLN A 97 -9.62 41.64 -21.81
CA GLN A 97 -11.04 41.48 -22.08
C GLN A 97 -11.78 41.09 -20.79
N LYS A 98 -12.53 42.04 -20.24
CA LYS A 98 -13.61 41.78 -19.28
C LYS A 98 -14.76 41.11 -20.02
N GLN A 99 -14.87 39.79 -19.92
CA GLN A 99 -16.07 39.06 -20.31
C GLN A 99 -16.99 38.87 -19.10
N ALA A 100 -18.23 39.32 -19.26
CA ALA A 100 -19.32 39.17 -18.31
C ALA A 100 -19.71 37.69 -18.20
N VAL A 101 -19.68 37.16 -16.97
CA VAL A 101 -20.10 35.79 -16.65
C VAL A 101 -21.60 35.77 -16.38
N ASN A 102 -22.36 35.09 -17.24
CA ASN A 102 -23.75 34.73 -16.98
C ASN A 102 -23.80 33.63 -15.89
N PRO A 103 -24.67 33.74 -14.87
CA PRO A 103 -24.79 32.72 -13.84
C PRO A 103 -25.53 31.49 -14.39
N ARG A 104 -24.77 30.40 -14.61
CA ARG A 104 -25.32 29.09 -14.96
C ARG A 104 -25.80 28.40 -13.68
N LYS A 105 -27.11 28.13 -13.59
CA LYS A 105 -27.76 27.32 -12.55
C LYS A 105 -27.02 25.99 -12.36
N SER A 106 -26.45 25.79 -11.18
CA SER A 106 -25.87 24.51 -10.74
C SER A 106 -26.98 23.49 -10.51
N SER A 107 -26.99 22.43 -11.33
CA SER A 107 -27.75 21.20 -11.04
C SER A 107 -27.03 20.43 -9.93
N ALA A 108 -27.73 20.21 -8.81
CA ALA A 108 -27.25 19.39 -7.70
C ALA A 108 -26.99 17.95 -8.18
N ALA A 109 -25.73 17.52 -8.13
CA ALA A 109 -25.35 16.13 -8.33
C ALA A 109 -25.63 15.35 -7.04
N THR A 110 -26.51 14.35 -7.14
CA THR A 110 -26.83 13.42 -6.07
C THR A 110 -25.60 12.55 -5.79
N VAL A 111 -24.97 12.73 -4.62
CA VAL A 111 -23.87 11.89 -4.15
C VAL A 111 -24.45 10.54 -3.76
N ALA A 112 -24.22 9.52 -4.58
CA ALA A 112 -24.55 8.14 -4.26
C ALA A 112 -23.64 7.67 -3.11
N ALA A 113 -24.25 7.38 -1.95
CA ALA A 113 -23.55 6.84 -0.78
C ALA A 113 -22.92 5.47 -1.13
N ALA A 114 -21.59 5.43 -1.18
CA ALA A 114 -20.84 4.19 -1.33
C ALA A 114 -21.02 3.34 -0.05
N LYS A 115 -21.65 2.16 -0.18
CA LYS A 115 -21.76 1.18 0.91
C LYS A 115 -20.37 0.72 1.35
N ALA A 116 -20.15 0.67 2.66
CA ALA A 116 -18.93 0.16 3.28
C ALA A 116 -18.65 -1.30 2.84
N PRO A 117 -17.36 -1.69 2.70
CA PRO A 117 -16.97 -3.02 2.27
C PRO A 117 -17.30 -4.07 3.35
N VAL A 118 -18.08 -5.07 2.95
CA VAL A 118 -18.31 -6.32 3.69
C VAL A 118 -17.01 -7.14 3.72
N THR A 119 -16.78 -7.83 4.84
CA THR A 119 -15.67 -8.76 5.13
C THR A 119 -15.24 -9.56 3.90
N ALA A 120 -13.93 -9.66 3.66
CA ALA A 120 -13.37 -10.32 2.48
C ALA A 120 -13.87 -11.77 2.35
N GLN A 121 -14.63 -12.04 1.30
CA GLN A 121 -14.80 -13.40 0.79
C GLN A 121 -13.64 -13.68 -0.15
N ILE A 122 -12.87 -14.74 0.13
CA ILE A 122 -11.96 -15.34 -0.84
C ILE A 122 -12.85 -15.82 -1.98
N SER A 123 -12.85 -15.10 -3.10
CA SER A 123 -13.62 -15.48 -4.28
C SER A 123 -13.00 -16.76 -4.82
N MET A 124 -13.62 -17.91 -4.55
CA MET A 124 -13.23 -19.16 -5.19
C MET A 124 -13.68 -19.09 -6.66
N ALA A 125 -12.71 -19.11 -7.56
CA ALA A 125 -12.92 -19.01 -8.99
C ALA A 125 -13.70 -20.20 -9.55
N THR A 126 -14.72 -19.95 -10.39
CA THR A 126 -15.26 -20.92 -11.34
C THR A 126 -14.47 -20.84 -12.65
N PRO A 127 -13.89 -21.94 -13.14
CA PRO A 127 -12.84 -21.92 -14.17
C PRO A 127 -13.42 -21.99 -15.58
N ASP A 128 -14.08 -20.95 -16.11
CA ASP A 128 -14.61 -21.02 -17.49
C ASP A 128 -14.66 -19.65 -18.21
N ALA A 129 -13.48 -19.04 -18.47
CA ALA A 129 -13.31 -18.17 -19.64
C ALA A 129 -11.82 -17.89 -19.95
N PRO A 130 -11.35 -18.06 -21.22
CA PRO A 130 -10.05 -17.56 -21.63
C PRO A 130 -10.05 -16.03 -21.61
N SER A 131 -9.49 -15.46 -20.54
CA SER A 131 -9.36 -14.01 -20.35
C SER A 131 -8.06 -13.49 -20.98
N LYS A 132 -8.17 -12.51 -21.90
CA LYS A 132 -7.05 -11.68 -22.38
C LYS A 132 -6.78 -10.51 -21.42
N ASP A 133 -6.64 -10.79 -20.12
CA ASP A 133 -6.25 -9.77 -19.14
C ASP A 133 -4.71 -9.63 -19.13
N PRO A 134 -4.13 -8.42 -19.13
CA PRO A 134 -2.67 -8.21 -19.14
C PRO A 134 -1.95 -8.87 -17.95
N SER A 135 -2.67 -9.20 -16.88
CA SER A 135 -2.12 -9.95 -15.75
C SER A 135 -1.64 -11.35 -16.07
N GLY A 136 -2.16 -11.99 -17.14
CA GLY A 136 -1.90 -13.41 -17.40
C GLY A 136 -2.52 -14.35 -16.35
N LEU A 137 -3.46 -13.83 -15.56
CA LEU A 137 -4.29 -14.56 -14.61
C LEU A 137 -5.72 -14.67 -15.15
N ASP A 138 -6.44 -15.71 -14.74
CA ASP A 138 -7.90 -15.73 -14.91
C ASP A 138 -8.50 -14.55 -14.13
N ARG A 139 -9.48 -13.86 -14.71
CA ARG A 139 -10.23 -12.78 -14.04
C ARG A 139 -10.83 -13.25 -12.72
N ALA A 140 -11.20 -14.51 -12.64
CA ALA A 140 -11.72 -15.11 -11.43
C ALA A 140 -10.70 -15.07 -10.26
N PHE A 141 -9.39 -15.01 -10.54
CA PHE A 141 -8.33 -14.88 -9.53
C PHE A 141 -7.97 -13.44 -9.18
N LEU A 142 -8.35 -12.43 -9.97
CA LEU A 142 -7.97 -11.03 -9.71
C LEU A 142 -8.82 -10.37 -8.62
N GLY A 143 -9.94 -10.99 -8.22
CA GLY A 143 -10.84 -10.42 -7.21
C GLY A 143 -11.39 -9.05 -7.63
N ARG A 144 -11.56 -8.14 -6.67
CA ARG A 144 -12.02 -6.78 -6.95
C ARG A 144 -10.88 -5.94 -7.51
N THR A 145 -11.13 -5.26 -8.63
CA THR A 145 -10.15 -4.38 -9.26
C THR A 145 -10.63 -2.94 -9.35
N TYR A 146 -9.69 -2.00 -9.37
CA TYR A 146 -9.93 -0.57 -9.50
C TYR A 146 -9.07 0.04 -10.59
N ARG A 147 -9.52 1.17 -11.14
CA ARG A 147 -8.82 2.00 -12.12
C ARG A 147 -9.04 3.45 -11.75
N GLN A 148 -8.04 4.30 -11.98
CA GLN A 148 -8.08 5.77 -11.80
C GLN A 148 -8.25 6.27 -10.35
N SER A 149 -9.18 5.74 -9.56
CA SER A 149 -9.35 6.08 -8.15
C SER A 149 -10.00 4.95 -7.35
N ILE A 150 -9.93 5.06 -6.01
CA ILE A 150 -10.62 4.21 -5.06
C ILE A 150 -11.21 5.07 -3.93
N ALA A 151 -12.47 4.84 -3.59
CA ALA A 151 -13.12 5.46 -2.43
C ALA A 151 -12.96 4.54 -1.21
N VAL A 152 -12.33 5.02 -0.14
CA VAL A 152 -12.08 4.27 1.09
C VAL A 152 -12.35 5.19 2.27
N GLU A 153 -13.30 4.83 3.14
CA GLU A 153 -13.64 5.65 4.33
C GLU A 153 -13.90 7.14 3.99
N GLY A 154 -14.56 7.42 2.85
CA GLY A 154 -14.80 8.79 2.37
C GLY A 154 -13.62 9.47 1.68
N PHE A 155 -12.40 8.94 1.82
CA PHE A 155 -11.23 9.41 1.06
C PHE A 155 -11.32 8.91 -0.39
N ASN A 156 -11.19 9.82 -1.36
CA ASN A 156 -11.19 9.50 -2.78
C ASN A 156 -9.77 9.51 -3.32
N LEU A 157 -9.09 8.38 -3.17
CA LEU A 157 -7.68 8.24 -3.47
C LEU A 157 -7.44 8.05 -4.97
N PRO A 158 -6.66 8.92 -5.64
CA PRO A 158 -6.22 8.68 -7.01
C PRO A 158 -5.26 7.48 -7.10
N LEU A 159 -5.43 6.69 -8.14
CA LEU A 159 -4.56 5.57 -8.48
C LEU A 159 -3.71 5.93 -9.70
N PRO A 160 -2.45 5.47 -9.78
CA PRO A 160 -1.66 5.56 -10.99
C PRO A 160 -2.33 4.80 -12.15
N PRO A 161 -1.97 5.11 -13.40
CA PRO A 161 -2.49 4.38 -14.56
C PRO A 161 -2.29 2.87 -14.42
N GLY A 162 -3.33 2.10 -14.70
CA GLY A 162 -3.30 0.65 -14.60
C GLY A 162 -4.59 0.07 -14.00
N GLN A 163 -4.62 -1.25 -13.91
CA GLN A 163 -5.66 -2.02 -13.22
C GLN A 163 -5.07 -2.56 -11.92
N TRP A 164 -5.68 -2.21 -10.80
CA TRP A 164 -5.18 -2.52 -9.47
C TRP A 164 -6.12 -3.52 -8.78
N ALA A 165 -5.62 -4.72 -8.50
CA ALA A 165 -6.37 -5.77 -7.80
C ALA A 165 -6.20 -5.64 -6.28
N VAL A 166 -7.27 -5.83 -5.52
CA VAL A 166 -7.17 -5.96 -4.06
C VAL A 166 -6.58 -7.32 -3.72
N LEU A 167 -5.38 -7.34 -3.15
CA LEU A 167 -4.69 -8.56 -2.72
C LEU A 167 -4.98 -8.87 -1.24
N ALA A 168 -5.13 -7.83 -0.42
CA ALA A 168 -5.51 -7.97 0.98
C ALA A 168 -6.21 -6.71 1.48
N ASN A 169 -7.02 -6.88 2.53
CA ASN A 169 -7.57 -5.78 3.31
C ASN A 169 -7.72 -6.20 4.78
N SER A 170 -7.78 -5.22 5.68
CA SER A 170 -8.06 -5.46 7.09
C SER A 170 -8.74 -4.26 7.72
N SER A 171 -9.48 -4.47 8.80
CA SER A 171 -9.97 -3.38 9.65
C SER A 171 -8.88 -2.98 10.65
N ILE A 172 -8.70 -1.69 10.86
CA ILE A 172 -7.74 -1.13 11.81
C ILE A 172 -8.53 -0.54 12.97
N HIS A 173 -8.10 -0.87 14.19
CA HIS A 173 -8.64 -0.27 15.42
C HIS A 173 -7.46 0.24 16.24
N LEU A 174 -7.39 1.55 16.40
CA LEU A 174 -6.48 2.24 17.30
C LEU A 174 -7.30 2.81 18.46
N ARG A 175 -6.63 3.22 19.55
CA ARG A 175 -7.32 3.91 20.64
C ARG A 175 -7.88 5.23 20.11
N GLY A 176 -9.21 5.38 20.12
CA GLY A 176 -9.88 6.60 19.66
C GLY A 176 -9.97 6.76 18.13
N ALA A 177 -9.66 5.72 17.35
CA ALA A 177 -9.79 5.75 15.89
C ALA A 177 -10.04 4.36 15.29
N SER A 178 -10.80 4.29 14.21
CA SER A 178 -11.03 3.06 13.44
C SER A 178 -10.97 3.34 11.94
N GLY A 179 -10.79 2.30 11.16
CA GLY A 179 -10.77 2.41 9.71
C GLY A 179 -10.34 1.12 9.03
N VAL A 180 -9.70 1.25 7.87
CA VAL A 180 -9.36 0.13 7.02
C VAL A 180 -7.97 0.27 6.41
N ALA A 181 -7.36 -0.88 6.16
CA ALA A 181 -6.12 -1.02 5.42
C ALA A 181 -6.38 -1.80 4.12
N TYR A 182 -5.71 -1.41 3.04
CA TYR A 182 -5.73 -2.11 1.76
C TYR A 182 -4.32 -2.35 1.24
N PHE A 183 -4.12 -3.50 0.63
CA PHE A 183 -2.97 -3.79 -0.22
C PHE A 183 -3.49 -4.09 -1.62
N LEU A 184 -3.17 -3.20 -2.56
CA LEU A 184 -3.49 -3.35 -3.97
C LEU A 184 -2.23 -3.77 -4.73
N GLY A 185 -2.39 -4.60 -5.75
CA GLY A 185 -1.31 -4.99 -6.66
C GLY A 185 -1.68 -4.76 -8.11
N ARG A 186 -0.73 -4.27 -8.89
CA ARG A 186 -0.78 -4.30 -10.35
C ARG A 186 0.02 -5.51 -10.82
N ILE A 187 -0.66 -6.45 -11.45
CA ILE A 187 -0.07 -7.71 -11.90
C ILE A 187 -0.04 -7.69 -13.43
N GLU A 188 1.13 -7.96 -14.01
CA GLU A 188 1.34 -8.08 -15.45
C GLU A 188 2.18 -9.34 -15.71
N ASN A 189 1.73 -10.22 -16.62
CA ASN A 189 2.42 -11.47 -16.95
C ASN A 189 2.83 -12.33 -15.72
N ARG A 190 1.92 -12.48 -14.74
CA ARG A 190 2.17 -13.17 -13.46
C ARG A 190 3.35 -12.60 -12.65
N LYS A 191 3.68 -11.33 -12.83
CA LYS A 191 4.62 -10.57 -12.00
C LYS A 191 3.90 -9.39 -11.34
N LEU A 192 4.17 -9.12 -10.07
CA LEU A 192 3.79 -7.88 -9.39
C LEU A 192 4.68 -6.77 -9.92
N VAL A 193 4.10 -5.84 -10.67
CA VAL A 193 4.79 -4.72 -11.33
C VAL A 193 4.48 -3.37 -10.66
N GLY A 194 3.84 -3.42 -9.50
CA GLY A 194 3.56 -2.28 -8.65
C GLY A 194 2.57 -2.66 -7.55
N ALA A 195 2.61 -1.94 -6.44
CA ALA A 195 1.69 -2.15 -5.33
C ALA A 195 1.28 -0.83 -4.67
N ILE A 196 0.16 -0.83 -3.95
CA ILE A 196 -0.29 0.32 -3.16
C ILE A 196 -0.70 -0.18 -1.78
N ARG A 197 -0.10 0.39 -0.74
CA ARG A 197 -0.52 0.18 0.65
C ARG A 197 -1.27 1.42 1.09
N LEU A 198 -2.48 1.23 1.59
CA LEU A 198 -3.38 2.33 1.98
C LEU A 198 -3.85 2.07 3.40
N PHE A 199 -3.75 3.08 4.26
CA PHE A 199 -4.30 3.13 5.60
C PHE A 199 -5.20 4.36 5.69
N ALA A 200 -6.48 4.15 5.95
CA ALA A 200 -7.47 5.21 6.10
C ALA A 200 -8.17 5.04 7.44
N LEU A 201 -8.09 6.05 8.29
CA LEU A 201 -8.67 6.04 9.63
C LEU A 201 -9.44 7.33 9.91
N HIS A 202 -10.51 7.20 10.69
CA HIS A 202 -11.24 8.30 11.30
C HIS A 202 -11.16 8.20 12.82
N SER A 203 -11.12 9.35 13.48
CA SER A 203 -11.29 9.38 14.93
C SER A 203 -12.71 9.00 15.30
N SER A 204 -12.85 8.19 16.35
CA SER A 204 -14.14 7.82 16.94
C SER A 204 -14.61 8.83 18.01
N GLU A 205 -13.81 9.84 18.32
CA GLU A 205 -14.06 10.85 19.35
C GLU A 205 -14.29 12.24 18.71
N GLN A 206 -15.08 13.11 19.36
CA GLN A 206 -15.29 14.49 18.94
C GLN A 206 -15.04 15.48 20.10
N PRO A 207 -14.06 16.41 20.00
CA PRO A 207 -13.03 16.46 18.97
C PRO A 207 -12.09 15.24 19.07
N GLY A 208 -11.59 14.75 17.95
CA GLY A 208 -10.71 13.59 17.96
C GLY A 208 -9.36 13.90 18.63
N ALA A 209 -8.80 12.92 19.33
CA ALA A 209 -7.51 13.04 20.04
C ALA A 209 -6.28 13.15 19.10
N GLY A 210 -6.51 13.10 17.79
CA GLY A 210 -5.49 13.08 16.76
C GLY A 210 -4.69 11.78 16.69
N PHE A 211 -3.64 11.80 15.88
CA PHE A 211 -2.83 10.62 15.58
C PHE A 211 -1.40 10.80 16.07
N PRO A 212 -0.70 9.71 16.45
CA PRO A 212 0.73 9.77 16.73
C PRO A 212 1.49 10.27 15.50
N ALA A 213 2.71 10.78 15.73
CA ALA A 213 3.58 11.24 14.64
C ALA A 213 3.82 10.10 13.63
N ALA A 214 3.62 10.40 12.34
CA ALA A 214 3.84 9.44 11.26
C ALA A 214 5.30 8.95 11.26
N ASN A 215 5.48 7.63 11.29
CA ASN A 215 6.79 7.02 11.28
C ASN A 215 7.58 7.46 10.04
N GLY A 216 8.82 7.93 10.21
CA GLY A 216 9.70 8.34 9.12
C GLY A 216 9.58 9.80 8.71
N CYS A 217 8.50 10.51 9.07
CA CYS A 217 8.38 11.95 8.83
C CYS A 217 9.10 12.75 9.92
N ARG A 218 10.42 12.65 9.94
CA ARG A 218 11.30 13.37 10.87
C ARG A 218 12.49 13.93 10.11
N ASN A 219 12.89 15.15 10.47
CA ASN A 219 14.09 15.76 9.89
C ASN A 219 15.32 14.86 10.09
N ASN A 220 16.22 14.87 9.12
CA ASN A 220 17.51 14.17 9.14
C ASN A 220 17.40 12.65 9.33
N ASN A 221 16.36 12.01 8.79
CA ASN A 221 16.29 10.55 8.78
C ASN A 221 17.28 9.98 7.73
N PRO A 222 18.39 9.35 8.12
CA PRO A 222 19.44 8.92 7.17
C PRO A 222 18.99 7.74 6.29
N ASP A 223 17.90 7.07 6.68
CA ASP A 223 17.37 5.91 5.97
C ASP A 223 16.49 6.27 4.77
N LEU A 224 16.16 7.55 4.57
CA LEU A 224 15.27 8.00 3.49
C LEU A 224 16.06 8.55 2.31
N ASN A 225 15.65 8.16 1.10
CA ASN A 225 16.20 8.72 -0.14
C ASN A 225 15.74 10.17 -0.35
N TYR A 226 14.54 10.50 0.14
CA TYR A 226 14.00 11.85 0.08
C TYR A 226 12.93 12.04 1.16
N LEU A 227 12.81 13.27 1.67
CA LEU A 227 11.76 13.69 2.59
C LEU A 227 11.30 15.11 2.24
N PHE A 228 10.00 15.26 2.00
CA PHE A 228 9.29 16.52 2.03
C PHE A 228 8.47 16.60 3.31
N LEU A 229 8.70 17.65 4.09
CA LEU A 229 8.06 17.85 5.38
C LEU A 229 7.33 19.20 5.36
N GLU A 230 6.00 19.16 5.40
CA GLU A 230 5.16 20.36 5.52
C GLU A 230 4.93 20.68 7.00
N SER A 231 4.44 19.71 7.77
CA SER A 231 4.34 19.79 9.23
C SER A 231 4.29 18.41 9.87
N VAL A 232 4.73 18.30 11.13
CA VAL A 232 4.47 17.12 11.97
C VAL A 232 4.23 17.60 13.40
N THR A 233 3.00 17.97 13.69
CA THR A 233 2.55 18.25 15.05
C THR A 233 1.92 16.98 15.63
N PRO A 234 2.50 16.36 16.68
CA PRO A 234 1.90 15.19 17.31
C PRO A 234 0.45 15.45 17.71
N SER A 235 -0.46 14.52 17.42
CA SER A 235 -1.90 14.66 17.65
C SER A 235 -2.60 15.82 16.93
N GLY A 236 -1.89 16.56 16.06
CA GLY A 236 -2.42 17.68 15.30
C GLY A 236 -2.23 17.49 13.80
N HIS A 237 -2.01 18.61 13.10
CA HIS A 237 -1.74 18.62 11.68
C HIS A 237 -0.39 17.96 11.36
N GLN A 238 -0.44 16.89 10.57
CA GLN A 238 0.72 16.22 10.03
C GLN A 238 0.58 16.13 8.52
N ALA A 239 1.61 16.51 7.79
CA ALA A 239 1.66 16.49 6.34
C ALA A 239 3.11 16.30 5.88
N CYS A 240 3.36 15.18 5.21
CA CYS A 240 4.68 14.83 4.70
C CYS A 240 4.57 13.81 3.57
N TRP A 241 5.63 13.72 2.78
CA TRP A 241 5.84 12.56 1.92
C TRP A 241 7.32 12.27 1.75
N LEU A 242 7.64 11.03 1.41
CA LEU A 242 9.02 10.55 1.38
C LEU A 242 9.23 9.50 0.31
N ILE A 243 10.50 9.28 -0.02
CA ILE A 243 10.95 8.17 -0.86
C ILE A 243 11.83 7.25 -0.02
N ASN A 244 11.54 5.95 -0.07
CA ASN A 244 12.31 4.92 0.61
C ASN A 244 12.42 3.66 -0.28
N ASN A 245 13.24 2.69 0.12
CA ASN A 245 13.19 1.35 -0.43
C ASN A 245 12.16 0.50 0.31
N TYR A 246 11.44 -0.34 -0.43
CA TYR A 246 10.57 -1.38 0.09
C TYR A 246 11.14 -2.73 -0.28
N PHE A 247 11.87 -3.32 0.66
CA PHE A 247 12.48 -4.64 0.51
C PHE A 247 11.43 -5.73 0.72
N THR A 248 11.18 -6.53 -0.32
CA THR A 248 10.39 -7.74 -0.21
C THR A 248 11.34 -8.91 0.01
N PRO A 249 11.27 -9.57 1.18
CA PRO A 249 12.09 -10.75 1.39
C PRO A 249 11.65 -11.87 0.42
N PRO A 250 12.54 -12.83 0.09
CA PRO A 250 12.16 -13.99 -0.73
C PRO A 250 10.95 -14.72 -0.15
N LEU A 251 10.09 -15.31 -1.00
CA LEU A 251 8.82 -15.95 -0.60
C LEU A 251 8.97 -16.91 0.59
N GLN A 252 10.08 -17.63 0.66
CA GLN A 252 10.40 -18.56 1.74
C GLN A 252 10.43 -17.88 3.12
N GLN A 253 10.82 -16.60 3.16
CA GLN A 253 10.89 -15.79 4.37
C GLN A 253 9.53 -15.20 4.78
N TRP A 254 8.50 -15.25 3.95
CA TRP A 254 7.16 -14.76 4.32
C TRP A 254 6.43 -15.69 5.27
N ALA A 255 6.73 -16.99 5.17
CA ALA A 255 6.29 -18.00 6.12
C ALA A 255 7.07 -17.92 7.45
N ASP A 256 8.24 -17.31 7.44
CA ASP A 256 9.06 -17.13 8.62
C ASP A 256 8.48 -16.03 9.52
N ARG A 257 7.92 -16.45 10.66
CA ARG A 257 7.35 -15.53 11.66
C ARG A 257 8.40 -14.67 12.35
N THR A 258 9.69 -15.03 12.26
CA THR A 258 10.78 -14.21 12.79
C THR A 258 11.00 -12.95 11.95
N VAL A 259 10.62 -12.98 10.67
CA VAL A 259 10.62 -11.82 9.80
C VAL A 259 9.41 -10.96 10.15
N LYS A 260 9.67 -9.74 10.62
CA LYS A 260 8.64 -8.78 11.05
C LYS A 260 7.91 -8.17 9.85
N ILE A 261 7.11 -8.98 9.17
CA ILE A 261 6.18 -8.55 8.12
C ILE A 261 4.82 -8.23 8.74
N GLY A 262 4.26 -7.09 8.35
CA GLY A 262 2.91 -6.66 8.75
C GLY A 262 1.84 -7.68 8.35
N GLY A 263 0.74 -7.76 9.10
CA GLY A 263 -0.34 -8.71 8.81
C GLY A 263 -0.97 -8.51 7.43
N LEU A 264 -1.16 -7.24 7.02
CA LEU A 264 -1.68 -6.87 5.71
C LEU A 264 -0.76 -7.34 4.59
N ASP A 265 0.54 -7.03 4.69
CA ASP A 265 1.53 -7.41 3.70
C ASP A 265 1.57 -8.94 3.60
N ARG A 266 1.67 -9.65 4.73
CA ARG A 266 1.70 -11.12 4.76
C ARG A 266 0.51 -11.76 4.05
N ALA A 267 -0.69 -11.21 4.24
CA ALA A 267 -1.88 -11.68 3.54
C ALA A 267 -1.77 -11.47 2.02
N ALA A 268 -1.28 -10.30 1.59
CA ALA A 268 -1.10 -9.99 0.16
C ALA A 268 -0.10 -10.93 -0.52
N ALA A 269 1.03 -11.28 0.11
CA ALA A 269 1.93 -12.27 -0.50
C ALA A 269 1.42 -13.70 -0.44
N GLY A 270 0.64 -14.06 0.58
CA GLY A 270 -0.06 -15.35 0.58
C GLY A 270 -0.95 -15.47 -0.66
N ASP A 271 -1.69 -14.41 -0.98
CA ASP A 271 -2.53 -14.33 -2.18
C ASP A 271 -1.70 -14.37 -3.48
N LEU A 272 -0.61 -13.60 -3.58
CA LEU A 272 0.29 -13.63 -4.74
C LEU A 272 0.92 -15.01 -4.96
N SER A 273 1.42 -15.63 -3.89
CA SER A 273 2.02 -16.97 -3.91
C SER A 273 1.02 -18.03 -4.37
N ALA A 274 -0.21 -18.00 -3.82
CA ALA A 274 -1.27 -18.91 -4.21
C ALA A 274 -1.66 -18.79 -5.70
N LYS A 275 -1.48 -17.61 -6.30
CA LYS A 275 -1.75 -17.32 -7.72
C LYS A 275 -0.54 -17.56 -8.63
N GLY A 276 0.60 -18.00 -8.08
CA GLY A 276 1.84 -18.16 -8.82
C GLY A 276 2.37 -16.85 -9.39
N VAL A 277 2.13 -15.73 -8.68
CA VAL A 277 2.62 -14.40 -9.05
C VAL A 277 3.96 -14.16 -8.38
N THR A 278 4.98 -13.83 -9.17
CA THR A 278 6.30 -13.44 -8.69
C THR A 278 6.32 -11.95 -8.35
N TYR A 279 7.30 -11.48 -7.59
CA TYR A 279 7.49 -10.06 -7.27
C TYR A 279 8.98 -9.71 -7.20
N PRO A 280 9.36 -8.45 -7.48
CA PRO A 280 10.75 -8.01 -7.42
C PRO A 280 11.22 -7.88 -5.96
N GLN A 281 12.51 -8.16 -5.70
CA GLN A 281 13.09 -8.06 -4.36
C GLN A 281 13.01 -6.63 -3.81
N ASP A 282 13.24 -5.63 -4.64
CA ASP A 282 13.18 -4.23 -4.25
C ASP A 282 12.13 -3.47 -5.06
N LEU A 283 11.35 -2.66 -4.35
CA LEU A 283 10.45 -1.67 -4.90
C LEU A 283 10.87 -0.29 -4.37
N VAL A 284 10.63 0.75 -5.16
CA VAL A 284 10.78 2.14 -4.68
C VAL A 284 9.43 2.59 -4.11
N ASP A 285 9.43 2.95 -2.82
CA ASP A 285 8.26 3.40 -2.07
C ASP A 285 8.18 4.92 -2.08
N ILE A 286 7.08 5.46 -2.61
CA ILE A 286 6.70 6.86 -2.43
C ILE A 286 5.51 6.88 -1.48
N ARG A 287 5.77 7.31 -0.25
CA ARG A 287 4.77 7.32 0.82
C ARG A 287 4.32 8.72 1.14
N PHE A 288 3.01 8.92 1.11
CA PHE A 288 2.33 10.14 1.49
C PHE A 288 1.59 9.92 2.80
N THR A 289 1.74 10.83 3.75
CA THR A 289 0.99 10.79 5.00
C THR A 289 0.38 12.15 5.29
N ARG A 290 -0.91 12.14 5.61
CA ARG A 290 -1.61 13.29 6.18
C ARG A 290 -2.51 12.87 7.32
N ALA A 291 -2.46 13.63 8.41
CA ALA A 291 -3.31 13.41 9.57
C ALA A 291 -3.76 14.74 10.17
N GLU A 292 -4.97 14.73 10.70
CA GLU A 292 -5.58 15.81 11.48
C GLU A 292 -6.20 15.21 12.75
N THR A 293 -6.86 16.01 13.57
CA THR A 293 -7.60 15.51 14.74
C THR A 293 -8.73 14.53 14.37
N TRP A 294 -9.30 14.66 13.17
CA TRP A 294 -10.47 13.89 12.74
C TRP A 294 -10.15 12.64 11.92
N GLY A 295 -9.02 12.59 11.22
CA GLY A 295 -8.71 11.49 10.32
C GLY A 295 -7.24 11.42 9.90
N MET A 296 -6.84 10.24 9.42
CA MET A 296 -5.51 9.94 8.93
C MET A 296 -5.62 9.16 7.61
N LEU A 297 -4.81 9.58 6.63
CA LEU A 297 -4.59 8.88 5.38
C LEU A 297 -3.09 8.69 5.20
N GLU A 298 -2.66 7.45 5.04
CA GLU A 298 -1.30 7.10 4.65
C GLU A 298 -1.35 6.18 3.44
N VAL A 299 -0.59 6.53 2.39
CA VAL A 299 -0.54 5.76 1.15
C VAL A 299 0.90 5.62 0.68
N SER A 300 1.35 4.38 0.52
CA SER A 300 2.61 4.01 -0.13
C SER A 300 2.33 3.50 -1.54
N TYR A 301 2.92 4.14 -2.54
CA TYR A 301 2.97 3.67 -3.92
C TYR A 301 4.31 3.00 -4.17
N LEU A 302 4.27 1.70 -4.49
CA LEU A 302 5.45 0.87 -4.68
C LEU A 302 5.67 0.62 -6.18
N PHE A 303 6.81 1.08 -6.70
CA PHE A 303 7.15 1.00 -8.13
C PHE A 303 8.26 -0.03 -8.36
N ASP A 304 8.09 -0.87 -9.38
CA ASP A 304 9.12 -1.83 -9.83
C ASP A 304 10.08 -1.15 -10.81
N PRO A 305 11.33 -0.86 -10.40
CA PRO A 305 12.32 -0.23 -11.27
C PRO A 305 12.78 -1.13 -12.42
N GLU A 306 12.59 -2.46 -12.31
CA GLU A 306 12.98 -3.41 -13.36
C GLU A 306 12.15 -3.25 -14.64
N LEU A 307 10.95 -2.64 -14.55
CA LEU A 307 10.14 -2.28 -15.72
C LEU A 307 10.83 -1.27 -16.63
N GLU A 308 11.77 -0.51 -16.09
CA GLU A 308 12.59 0.46 -16.83
C GLU A 308 14.00 -0.05 -17.08
N GLY A 309 14.22 -1.36 -16.89
CA GLY A 309 15.51 -2.02 -17.12
C GLY A 309 16.55 -1.74 -16.04
N ILE A 310 16.14 -1.22 -14.87
CA ILE A 310 17.04 -0.95 -13.75
C ILE A 310 16.99 -2.14 -12.80
N SER A 311 18.04 -2.97 -12.84
CA SER A 311 18.14 -4.17 -12.00
C SER A 311 18.52 -3.83 -10.56
N SER A 312 17.91 -4.56 -9.62
CA SER A 312 18.32 -4.58 -8.22
C SER A 312 19.37 -5.68 -8.00
N GLY A 313 20.39 -5.39 -7.19
CA GLY A 313 21.34 -6.39 -6.73
C GLY A 313 20.71 -7.34 -5.71
N THR A 314 21.30 -8.51 -5.52
CA THR A 314 20.87 -9.43 -4.46
C THR A 314 21.24 -8.85 -3.09
N ALA A 315 20.24 -8.51 -2.28
CA ALA A 315 20.44 -8.04 -0.90
C ALA A 315 19.87 -9.04 0.13
N LEU A 316 20.49 -9.15 1.31
CA LEU A 316 19.95 -10.00 2.39
C LEU A 316 18.97 -9.24 3.28
N SER A 317 19.01 -7.91 3.25
CA SER A 317 18.15 -7.04 4.05
C SER A 317 17.88 -5.71 3.37
N ALA A 318 16.89 -4.98 3.90
CA ALA A 318 16.57 -3.64 3.44
C ALA A 318 17.76 -2.66 3.54
N HIS A 319 18.65 -2.81 4.51
CA HIS A 319 19.82 -1.93 4.68
C HIS A 319 20.97 -2.27 3.71
N GLU A 320 21.01 -3.50 3.22
CA GLU A 320 21.99 -3.95 2.22
C GLU A 320 21.53 -3.72 0.79
N SER A 321 20.23 -3.43 0.60
CA SER A 321 19.67 -3.04 -0.70
C SER A 321 20.44 -1.88 -1.30
N ASP A 322 20.70 -1.96 -2.59
CA ASP A 322 21.28 -0.88 -3.38
C ASP A 322 20.33 0.32 -3.54
N TRP A 323 19.03 0.14 -3.24
CA TRP A 323 18.04 1.21 -3.16
C TRP A 323 17.98 1.91 -1.80
N HIS A 324 18.66 1.39 -0.78
CA HIS A 324 18.74 2.04 0.54
C HIS A 324 19.53 3.35 0.45
N ALA A 325 19.10 4.38 1.18
CA ALA A 325 19.59 5.75 0.99
C ALA A 325 21.12 5.94 1.11
N PRO A 326 21.84 5.30 2.05
CA PRO A 326 23.29 5.34 2.10
C PRO A 326 24.00 4.63 0.93
N ASN A 327 23.31 3.70 0.24
CA ASN A 327 23.88 2.88 -0.83
C ASN A 327 23.57 3.41 -2.22
N ALA A 328 22.37 3.96 -2.43
CA ALA A 328 21.88 4.43 -3.72
C ALA A 328 22.83 5.40 -4.46
N PRO A 329 23.54 6.34 -3.81
CA PRO A 329 24.48 7.24 -4.48
C PRO A 329 25.63 6.54 -5.23
N ARG A 330 25.89 5.26 -4.96
CA ARG A 330 26.91 4.46 -5.67
C ARG A 330 26.47 3.99 -7.06
N PHE A 331 25.18 4.11 -7.37
CA PHE A 331 24.55 3.59 -8.58
C PHE A 331 23.87 4.73 -9.38
N PRO A 332 24.51 5.26 -10.45
CA PRO A 332 24.01 6.44 -11.16
C PRO A 332 22.61 6.28 -11.75
N ASP A 333 22.26 5.08 -12.22
CA ASP A 333 20.93 4.71 -12.73
C ASP A 333 19.85 4.81 -11.64
N LYS A 334 20.14 4.35 -10.43
CA LYS A 334 19.23 4.46 -9.27
C LYS A 334 19.05 5.90 -8.83
N VAL A 335 20.12 6.70 -8.84
CA VAL A 335 20.03 8.14 -8.55
C VAL A 335 19.11 8.84 -9.55
N ALA A 336 19.25 8.54 -10.84
CA ALA A 336 18.38 9.09 -11.88
C ALA A 336 16.91 8.65 -11.69
N TYR A 337 16.67 7.38 -11.35
CA TYR A 337 15.33 6.88 -11.07
C TYR A 337 14.70 7.53 -9.83
N LEU A 338 15.45 7.69 -8.74
CA LEU A 338 15.00 8.37 -7.53
C LEU A 338 14.65 9.84 -7.80
N ALA A 339 15.41 10.53 -8.66
CA ALA A 339 15.08 11.89 -9.10
C ALA A 339 13.75 11.94 -9.86
N LYS A 340 13.53 11.00 -10.80
CA LYS A 340 12.25 10.85 -11.49
C LYS A 340 11.09 10.54 -10.53
N MET A 341 11.30 9.67 -9.54
CA MET A 341 10.31 9.35 -8.52
C MET A 341 9.98 10.57 -7.65
N ARG A 342 10.98 11.42 -7.36
CA ARG A 342 10.78 12.70 -6.69
C ARG A 342 9.89 13.64 -7.51
N GLU A 343 10.18 13.82 -8.80
CA GLU A 343 9.33 14.63 -9.69
C GLU A 343 7.89 14.11 -9.71
N TRP A 344 7.71 12.79 -9.77
CA TRP A 344 6.38 12.18 -9.68
C TRP A 344 5.70 12.49 -8.34
N GLY A 345 6.42 12.37 -7.23
CA GLY A 345 5.91 12.65 -5.89
C GLY A 345 5.48 14.12 -5.71
N GLU A 346 6.29 15.06 -6.19
CA GLU A 346 6.00 16.48 -6.19
C GLU A 346 4.72 16.79 -7.01
N ALA A 347 4.56 16.18 -8.19
CA ALA A 347 3.38 16.35 -9.03
C ALA A 347 2.12 15.67 -8.45
N PHE A 348 2.29 14.60 -7.68
CA PHE A 348 1.19 13.82 -7.12
C PHE A 348 0.69 14.37 -5.78
N TRP A 349 1.54 15.05 -5.01
CA TRP A 349 1.23 15.56 -3.67
C TRP A 349 -0.08 16.36 -3.59
N PRO A 350 -0.37 17.33 -4.50
CA PRO A 350 -1.64 18.07 -4.45
C PRO A 350 -2.88 17.18 -4.64
N LYS A 351 -2.77 16.10 -5.42
CA LYS A 351 -3.87 15.15 -5.65
C LYS A 351 -4.13 14.31 -4.39
N PHE A 352 -3.07 13.92 -3.69
CA PHE A 352 -3.18 13.25 -2.41
C PHE A 352 -3.79 14.17 -1.34
N GLN A 353 -3.38 15.43 -1.28
CA GLN A 353 -3.99 16.41 -0.37
C GLN A 353 -5.50 16.55 -0.64
N GLN A 354 -5.91 16.64 -1.91
CA GLN A 354 -7.32 16.67 -2.29
C GLN A 354 -8.07 15.39 -1.89
N ALA A 355 -7.45 14.22 -2.03
CA ALA A 355 -8.03 12.94 -1.61
C ALA A 355 -8.25 12.89 -0.09
N PHE A 356 -7.34 13.48 0.69
CA PHE A 356 -7.51 13.61 2.13
C PHE A 356 -8.70 14.52 2.48
N GLU A 357 -8.80 15.69 1.86
CA GLU A 357 -9.89 16.63 2.11
C GLU A 357 -11.28 16.05 1.80
N SER A 358 -11.40 15.12 0.84
CA SER A 358 -12.69 14.49 0.52
C SER A 358 -13.22 13.61 1.66
N GLY A 359 -12.33 13.11 2.53
CA GLY A 359 -12.71 12.32 3.70
C GLY A 359 -13.19 13.16 4.87
N LYS A 360 -13.04 14.49 4.82
CA LYS A 360 -13.38 15.36 5.94
C LYS A 360 -14.87 15.23 6.31
N PRO A 361 -15.19 14.96 7.58
CA PRO A 361 -16.58 14.96 8.04
C PRO A 361 -17.25 16.30 7.73
N PRO A 362 -18.55 16.31 7.38
CA PRO A 362 -19.27 17.56 7.23
C PRO A 362 -19.15 18.35 8.53
N SER A 363 -18.82 19.64 8.43
CA SER A 363 -18.75 20.52 9.61
C SER A 363 -20.11 20.50 10.30
N VAL A 364 -20.16 20.01 11.53
CA VAL A 364 -21.35 20.16 12.38
C VAL A 364 -21.56 21.67 12.53
N PRO A 365 -22.72 22.23 12.12
CA PRO A 365 -23.01 23.64 12.34
C PRO A 365 -22.84 23.93 13.83
N ALA A 366 -22.10 24.99 14.18
CA ALA A 366 -22.03 25.44 15.56
C ALA A 366 -23.47 25.66 16.05
N GLU A 367 -23.84 24.97 17.13
CA GLU A 367 -25.14 25.17 17.77
C GLU A 367 -25.21 26.65 18.20
N PRO A 368 -26.26 27.40 17.80
CA PRO A 368 -26.33 28.85 17.91
C PRO A 368 -26.36 29.39 19.34
#